data_AF-A0A5F2G5Q8-F1
#
_entry.id   AF-A0A5F2G5Q8-F1
#
_cell.length_a   1.000
_cell.length_b   1.000
_cell.length_c   1.000
_cell.angle_alpha   90.00
_cell.angle_beta   90.00
_cell.angle_gamma   90.00
#
_symmetry.space_group_name_H-M   'P 1'
#
loop_
_entity.id
_entity.type
_entity.pdbx_description
1 polymer ?
#
loop_
_entity_poly.entity_id
_entity_poly.type
_entity_poly.pdbx_seq_one_letter_code
_entity_poly.pdbx_strand_id
1 'polypeptide(L)' 'AMAAVEREIVDSVPNASYVDLTDRFCNTTTCHVFIDGKLAFRDQHHLATPFAESLEPEVEKRVISKVGR' A
#
# COMPACT_ATOMS: atom_id res chain seq x y z
N ALA A 1 7.62 -9.66 11.32
CA ALA A 1 7.02 -9.61 9.97
C ALA A 1 7.86 -8.69 9.10
N MET A 2 7.99 -8.96 7.80
CA MET A 2 8.84 -8.18 6.87
C MET A 2 8.59 -6.66 6.95
N ALA A 3 7.33 -6.22 7.06
CA ALA A 3 6.98 -4.80 7.17
C ALA A 3 7.64 -4.05 8.35
N ALA A 4 7.94 -4.73 9.46
CA ALA A 4 8.65 -4.09 10.58
C ALA A 4 10.12 -3.81 10.22
N VAL A 5 10.76 -4.75 9.51
CA VAL A 5 12.13 -4.61 9.03
C VAL A 5 12.20 -3.52 7.96
N GLU A 6 11.25 -3.48 7.03
CA GLU A 6 11.18 -2.44 6.01
C GLU A 6 11.05 -1.04 6.63
N ARG A 7 10.21 -0.87 7.66
CA ARG A 7 10.08 0.40 8.38
C ARG A 7 11.36 0.81 9.08
N GLU A 8 12.01 -0.12 9.78
CA GLU A 8 13.31 0.14 10.44
C GLU A 8 14.37 0.58 9.43
N ILE A 9 14.43 -0.06 8.26
CA ILE A 9 15.33 0.33 7.17
C ILE A 9 15.01 1.75 6.70
N VAL A 10 13.74 2.04 6.41
CA VAL A 10 13.34 3.37 5.92
C VAL A 10 13.61 4.47 6.95
N ASP A 11 13.38 4.22 8.23
CA ASP A 11 13.67 5.16 9.32
C ASP A 11 15.18 5.48 9.43
N SER A 12 16.05 4.60 8.93
CA SER A 12 17.51 4.82 8.89
C SER A 12 17.99 5.63 7.67
N VAL A 13 17.13 5.88 6.67
CA VAL A 13 17.49 6.57 5.43
C VAL A 13 17.02 8.03 5.45
N PRO A 14 17.94 9.01 5.35
CA PRO A 14 17.56 10.42 5.30
C PRO A 14 16.61 10.74 4.14
N ASN A 15 15.58 11.55 4.40
CA ASN A 15 14.57 11.96 3.42
C ASN A 15 13.78 10.80 2.79
N ALA A 16 13.74 9.62 3.43
CA ALA A 16 12.85 8.54 3.05
C ALA A 16 11.58 8.56 3.89
N SER A 17 10.51 7.96 3.35
CA SER A 17 9.23 7.83 4.07
C SER A 17 8.55 6.52 3.70
N TYR A 18 8.09 5.81 4.72
CA TYR A 18 7.36 4.56 4.52
C TYR A 18 5.87 4.89 4.26
N VAL A 19 5.38 4.48 3.09
CA VAL A 19 3.96 4.55 2.72
C VAL A 19 3.42 3.13 2.71
N ASP A 20 2.69 2.79 3.77
CA ASP A 20 1.95 1.53 3.86
C ASP A 20 0.63 1.69 3.09
N LEU A 21 0.16 0.67 2.38
CA LEU A 21 -1.18 0.59 1.77
C LEU A 21 -1.90 -0.72 2.14
N THR A 22 -1.32 -1.52 3.04
CA THR A 22 -1.80 -2.87 3.39
C THR A 22 -3.26 -2.85 3.84
N ASP A 23 -3.68 -1.78 4.51
CA ASP A 23 -5.06 -1.56 4.97
C ASP A 23 -6.07 -1.24 3.84
N ARG A 24 -5.62 -1.16 2.59
CA ARG A 24 -6.48 -1.14 1.39
C ARG A 24 -6.72 -2.54 0.82
N PHE A 25 -5.95 -3.53 1.26
CA PHE A 25 -6.04 -4.93 0.82
C PHE A 25 -6.57 -5.85 1.92
N CYS A 26 -6.08 -5.63 3.15
CA CYS A 26 -6.18 -6.59 4.23
C CYS A 26 -6.89 -6.00 5.44
N ASN A 27 -7.68 -6.84 6.11
CA ASN A 27 -8.06 -6.64 7.50
C ASN A 27 -7.05 -7.37 8.42
N THR A 28 -7.40 -7.58 9.69
CA THR A 28 -6.50 -8.22 10.67
C THR A 28 -6.11 -9.66 10.34
N THR A 29 -6.88 -10.38 9.53
CA THR A 29 -6.69 -11.83 9.28
C THR A 29 -6.65 -12.21 7.81
N THR A 30 -7.15 -11.35 6.91
CA THR A 30 -7.43 -11.72 5.53
C THR A 30 -7.11 -10.56 4.59
N CYS A 31 -6.39 -10.85 3.51
CA CYS A 31 -6.25 -9.98 2.36
C CYS A 31 -7.28 -10.37 1.30
N HIS A 32 -8.13 -9.41 0.92
CA HIS A 32 -9.27 -9.66 0.07
C HIS A 32 -8.86 -9.62 -1.40
N VAL A 33 -9.40 -10.56 -2.18
CA VAL A 33 -9.11 -10.66 -3.63
C VAL A 33 -10.14 -9.93 -4.49
N PHE A 34 -11.29 -9.56 -3.92
CA PHE A 34 -12.33 -8.79 -4.59
C PHE A 34 -12.77 -7.64 -3.69
N ILE A 35 -12.52 -6.41 -4.14
CA ILE A 35 -12.67 -5.18 -3.36
C ILE A 35 -13.39 -4.15 -4.23
N ASP A 36 -14.49 -3.58 -3.73
CA ASP A 36 -15.26 -2.54 -4.41
C ASP A 36 -15.57 -2.85 -5.89
N GLY A 37 -16.01 -4.09 -6.14
CA GLY A 37 -16.41 -4.57 -7.46
C GLY A 37 -15.25 -4.95 -8.39
N LYS A 38 -14.00 -5.01 -7.90
CA LYS A 38 -12.79 -5.25 -8.71
C LYS A 38 -11.99 -6.40 -8.14
N LEU A 39 -11.36 -7.19 -9.02
CA LEU A 39 -10.30 -8.11 -8.60
C LEU A 39 -9.08 -7.30 -8.16
N ALA A 40 -8.53 -7.57 -6.98
CA ALA A 40 -7.37 -6.85 -6.45
C ALA A 40 -6.05 -7.29 -7.11
N PHE A 41 -5.96 -8.58 -7.46
CA PHE A 41 -4.74 -9.21 -7.98
C PHE A 41 -4.98 -9.79 -9.37
N ARG A 42 -3.98 -9.65 -10.24
CA ARG A 42 -3.93 -10.31 -11.55
C ARG A 42 -3.42 -11.75 -11.41
N ASP A 43 -2.46 -11.94 -10.53
CA ASP A 43 -1.77 -13.20 -10.26
C ASP A 43 -1.23 -13.18 -8.82
N GLN A 44 -0.31 -14.09 -8.46
CA GLN A 44 0.21 -14.20 -7.10
C GLN A 44 0.99 -12.96 -6.61
N HIS A 45 1.44 -12.07 -7.50
CA HIS A 45 2.34 -10.97 -7.13
C HIS A 45 1.91 -9.60 -7.68
N HIS A 46 1.10 -9.57 -8.74
CA HIS A 46 0.73 -8.32 -9.41
C HIS A 46 -0.69 -7.88 -9.08
N LEU A 47 -0.87 -6.56 -8.97
CA LEU A 47 -2.19 -5.93 -8.90
C LEU A 47 -2.91 -6.04 -10.25
N ALA A 48 -4.23 -6.17 -10.21
CA ALA A 48 -5.03 -5.97 -11.42
C ALA A 48 -5.11 -4.47 -11.72
N THR A 49 -4.98 -4.10 -13.01
CA THR A 49 -4.96 -2.68 -13.44
C THR A 49 -6.12 -1.85 -12.87
N PRO A 50 -7.39 -2.30 -12.95
CA PRO A 50 -8.51 -1.49 -12.46
C PRO A 50 -8.45 -1.23 -10.94
N PHE A 51 -7.89 -2.17 -10.18
CA PHE A 51 -7.73 -1.99 -8.74
C PHE A 51 -6.56 -1.05 -8.43
N ALA A 52 -5.43 -1.18 -9.14
CA ALA A 52 -4.29 -0.27 -8.98
C ALA A 52 -4.67 1.19 -9.29
N GLU A 53 -5.46 1.43 -10.35
CA GLU A 53 -5.99 2.77 -10.68
C GLU A 53 -6.85 3.33 -9.54
N SER A 54 -7.66 2.49 -8.89
CA SER A 54 -8.50 2.93 -7.77
C SER A 54 -7.73 3.35 -6.52
N LEU A 55 -6.44 3.00 -6.40
CA LEU A 55 -5.60 3.37 -5.27
C LEU A 55 -5.02 4.78 -5.39
N GLU A 56 -5.08 5.42 -6.56
CA GLU A 56 -4.46 6.73 -6.82
C GLU A 56 -4.79 7.78 -5.72
N PRO A 57 -6.06 8.01 -5.32
CA PRO A 57 -6.36 9.06 -4.35
C PRO A 57 -5.77 8.78 -2.97
N GLU A 58 -5.70 7.50 -2.57
CA GLU A 58 -5.14 7.08 -1.30
C GLU A 58 -3.61 7.17 -1.29
N VAL A 59 -2.97 6.86 -2.41
CA VAL A 59 -1.52 7.04 -2.60
C VAL A 59 -1.16 8.52 -2.54
N GLU A 60 -1.85 9.36 -3.32
CA GLU A 60 -1.62 10.80 -3.36
C GLU A 60 -1.71 11.40 -1.95
N LYS A 61 -2.81 11.12 -1.24
CA LYS A 61 -3.03 11.59 0.13
C LYS A 61 -1.88 11.19 1.07
N ARG A 62 -1.43 9.93 1.02
CA ARG A 62 -0.38 9.44 1.92
C ARG A 62 0.99 10.01 1.56
N VAL A 63 1.31 10.14 0.27
CA VAL A 63 2.56 10.75 -0.18
C VAL A 63 2.61 12.23 0.23
N ILE A 64 1.55 13.01 -0.05
CA ILE A 64 1.48 14.41 0.35
C ILE A 64 1.59 14.56 1.88
N SER A 65 0.94 13.68 2.64
CA SER A 65 1.05 13.67 4.11
C SER A 65 2.47 13.40 4.64
N LYS A 66 3.34 12.78 3.84
CA LYS A 66 4.75 12.50 4.20
C LYS A 66 5.70 13.58 3.72
N VAL A 67 5.39 14.22 2.59
CA VAL A 67 6.21 15.28 1.97
C VAL A 67 5.88 16.69 2.51
N GLY A 68 4.68 16.89 3.07
CA GLY A 68 4.17 18.17 3.56
C GLY A 68 4.59 18.57 4.98
N ARG A 69 5.85 18.36 5.38
CA ARG A 69 6.46 18.98 6.58
C ARG A 69 7.86 19.49 6.28
#